data_AF-A0ABC7ZIN3-F1
#
_entry.id   AF-A0ABC7ZIN3-F1
#
_cell.length_a   1.000
_cell.length_b   1.000
_cell.length_c   1.000
_cell.angle_alpha   90.00
_cell.angle_beta   90.00
_cell.angle_gamma   90.00
#
_symmetry.space_group_name_H-M   'P 1'
#
loop_
_entity.id
_entity.type
_entity.pdbx_description
1 polymer ?
#
loop_
_entity_poly.entity_id
_entity_poly.type
_entity_poly.pdbx_seq_one_letter_code
_entity_poly.pdbx_strand_id
1 'polypeptide(L)' 'MSSGATSTRKALKVEVEKGSNVNQGELQSNDFAKKPLKHKNNSGTEVKLAASGEFGDNKAWKPVLTTEQIEKK' A
#
# COMPACT_ATOMS: atom_id res chain seq x y z
N MET A 1 26.33 25.86 -24.32
CA MET A 1 26.09 24.71 -23.42
C MET A 1 26.66 25.07 -22.06
N SER A 2 25.84 25.10 -21.00
CA SER A 2 26.29 25.47 -19.65
C SER A 2 26.70 24.21 -18.89
N SER A 3 28.00 23.95 -18.78
CA SER A 3 28.51 22.88 -17.91
C SER A 3 28.62 23.41 -16.49
N GLY A 4 27.56 23.21 -15.70
CA GLY A 4 27.56 23.45 -14.25
C GLY A 4 28.29 22.36 -13.46
N ALA A 5 28.10 22.34 -12.14
CA ALA A 5 28.64 21.31 -11.27
C ALA A 5 28.11 19.91 -11.66
N THR A 6 29.01 18.94 -11.72
CA THR A 6 28.67 17.55 -12.03
C THR A 6 29.08 16.62 -10.89
N SER A 7 28.31 15.54 -10.70
CA SER A 7 28.62 14.44 -9.80
C SER A 7 28.32 13.13 -10.50
N THR A 8 29.04 12.08 -10.13
CA THR A 8 28.88 10.74 -10.73
C THR A 8 27.54 10.08 -10.37
N ARG A 9 26.92 10.44 -9.23
CA ARG A 9 25.63 9.85 -8.79
C ARG A 9 24.45 10.31 -9.65
N LYS A 10 23.50 9.40 -9.89
CA LYS A 10 22.25 9.62 -10.65
C LYS A 10 21.02 9.41 -9.77
N ALA A 11 19.89 9.99 -10.18
CA ALA A 11 18.60 9.82 -9.52
C ALA A 11 17.79 8.65 -10.14
N LEU A 12 16.82 8.13 -9.39
CA LEU A 12 15.81 7.20 -9.90
C LEU A 12 14.63 7.99 -10.47
N LYS A 13 14.11 7.58 -11.63
CA LYS A 13 12.85 8.08 -12.16
C LYS A 13 11.69 7.27 -11.56
N VAL A 14 10.56 7.94 -11.35
CA VAL A 14 9.29 7.34 -10.95
C VAL A 14 8.24 7.90 -11.89
N GLU A 15 7.81 7.10 -12.86
CA GLU A 15 6.92 7.51 -13.94
C GLU A 15 5.48 7.04 -13.68
N VAL A 16 4.52 7.92 -13.99
CA VAL A 16 3.09 7.63 -13.94
C VAL A 16 2.44 8.21 -15.18
N GLU A 17 1.84 7.36 -16.01
CA GLU A 17 1.21 7.73 -17.27
C GLU A 17 -0.19 7.13 -17.35
N LYS A 18 -1.17 7.94 -17.75
CA LYS A 18 -2.56 7.49 -17.87
C LYS A 18 -2.75 6.43 -18.94
N GLY A 19 -2.15 6.62 -20.12
CA GLY A 19 -2.39 5.79 -21.31
C GLY A 19 -3.77 6.01 -21.92
N SER A 20 -3.86 5.92 -23.25
CA SER A 20 -5.14 6.01 -23.96
C SER A 20 -5.71 4.64 -24.37
N ASN A 21 -4.89 3.58 -24.30
CA ASN A 21 -5.21 2.21 -24.72
C ASN A 21 -5.04 1.20 -23.56
N VAL A 22 -5.40 1.59 -22.34
CA VAL A 22 -5.38 0.71 -21.16
C VAL A 22 -6.81 0.35 -20.76
N ASN A 23 -6.99 -0.77 -20.04
CA ASN A 23 -8.30 -1.15 -19.54
C ASN A 23 -8.84 -0.10 -18.56
N GLN A 24 -10.16 -0.07 -18.38
CA GLN A 24 -10.78 0.83 -17.42
C GLN A 24 -10.26 0.53 -16.00
N GLY A 25 -9.63 1.53 -15.38
CA GLY A 25 -9.04 1.43 -14.04
C GLY A 25 -7.52 1.19 -14.02
N GLU A 26 -6.88 1.05 -15.18
CA GLU A 26 -5.42 0.86 -15.29
C GLU A 26 -4.69 2.17 -15.69
N LEU A 27 -3.37 2.16 -15.49
CA LEU A 27 -2.43 3.19 -15.93
C LEU A 27 -1.41 2.54 -16.85
N GLN A 28 -0.98 3.26 -17.90
CA GLN A 28 0.10 2.80 -18.78
C GLN A 28 1.42 2.63 -18.03
N SER A 29 1.71 3.52 -17.08
CA SER A 29 2.79 3.35 -16.11
C SER A 29 2.36 3.81 -14.73
N ASN A 30 2.84 3.12 -13.70
CA ASN A 30 2.63 3.49 -12.30
C ASN A 30 3.78 2.96 -11.44
N ASP A 31 4.91 3.66 -11.47
CA ASP A 31 6.11 3.25 -10.75
C ASP A 31 5.96 3.32 -9.23
N PHE A 32 5.02 4.12 -8.71
CA PHE A 32 4.72 4.14 -7.28
C PHE A 32 4.10 2.82 -6.79
N ALA A 33 3.44 2.06 -7.66
CA ALA A 33 2.90 0.75 -7.32
C ALA A 33 3.96 -0.36 -7.31
N LYS A 34 5.19 -0.11 -7.80
CA LYS A 34 6.27 -1.09 -7.76
C LYS A 34 6.61 -1.42 -6.30
N LYS A 35 6.27 -2.64 -5.87
CA LYS A 35 6.57 -3.17 -4.53
C LYS A 35 7.55 -4.35 -4.65
N PRO A 36 8.87 -4.09 -4.76
CA PRO A 36 9.87 -5.14 -5.04
C PRO A 36 10.17 -6.05 -3.84
N LEU A 37 9.63 -5.74 -2.66
CA LEU A 37 9.81 -6.50 -1.43
C LEU A 37 8.46 -7.07 -0.95
N LYS A 38 8.53 -8.22 -0.28
CA LYS A 38 7.37 -8.93 0.28
C LYS A 38 7.55 -9.21 1.77
N HIS A 39 6.46 -9.57 2.43
CA HIS A 39 6.48 -9.97 3.83
C HIS A 39 7.41 -11.17 4.05
N LYS A 40 8.01 -11.25 5.24
CA LYS A 40 8.80 -12.42 5.63
C LYS A 40 7.87 -13.63 5.70
N ASN A 41 8.30 -14.75 5.14
CA ASN A 41 7.66 -16.04 5.37
C ASN A 41 8.28 -16.68 6.61
N ASN A 42 7.44 -17.11 7.54
CA ASN A 42 7.81 -17.93 8.68
C ASN A 42 6.91 -19.17 8.71
N SER A 43 7.47 -20.34 8.38
CA SER A 43 6.76 -21.63 8.37
C SER A 43 5.46 -21.64 7.56
N GLY A 44 5.45 -21.04 6.37
CA GLY A 44 4.28 -20.99 5.49
C GLY A 44 3.29 -19.87 5.83
N THR A 45 3.53 -19.12 6.90
CA THR A 45 2.72 -17.97 7.29
C THR A 45 3.45 -16.66 6.97
N GLU A 46 2.75 -15.72 6.36
CA GLU A 46 3.29 -14.37 6.17
C GLU A 46 3.31 -13.60 7.48
N VAL A 47 4.46 -13.04 7.83
CA VAL A 47 4.60 -12.12 8.96
C VAL A 47 4.14 -10.73 8.50
N LYS A 48 2.85 -10.46 8.72
CA LYS A 48 2.17 -9.19 8.40
C LYS A 48 1.16 -8.84 9.49
N LEU A 49 0.77 -7.57 9.53
CA LEU A 49 -0.29 -7.11 10.43
C LEU A 49 -1.64 -7.58 9.90
N ALA A 50 -2.36 -8.38 10.68
CA ALA A 50 -3.62 -9.01 10.27
C ALA A 50 -4.60 -9.12 11.45
N ALA A 51 -5.64 -8.28 11.45
CA ALA A 51 -6.61 -8.21 12.52
C ALA A 51 -7.34 -9.53 12.83
N SER A 52 -7.50 -10.40 11.83
CA SER A 52 -8.12 -11.73 11.98
C SER A 52 -7.29 -12.71 12.81
N GLY A 53 -5.98 -12.48 12.95
CA GLY A 53 -5.07 -13.33 13.72
C GLY A 53 -4.45 -12.65 14.95
N GLU A 54 -4.29 -11.33 14.93
CA GLU A 54 -3.61 -10.57 16.00
C GLU A 54 -4.50 -10.32 17.22
N PHE A 55 -5.81 -10.24 17.04
CA PHE A 55 -6.77 -9.99 18.12
C PHE A 55 -7.64 -11.23 18.39
N GLY A 56 -6.99 -12.31 18.83
CA GLY A 56 -7.64 -13.57 19.18
C GLY A 56 -8.69 -13.44 20.29
N ASP A 57 -9.49 -14.50 20.44
CA ASP A 57 -10.46 -14.70 21.54
C ASP A 57 -11.52 -13.60 21.73
N ASN A 58 -11.94 -12.91 20.66
CA ASN A 58 -12.86 -11.75 20.77
C ASN A 58 -12.34 -10.64 21.68
N LYS A 59 -11.02 -10.57 21.95
CA LYS A 59 -10.40 -9.55 22.79
C LYS A 59 -10.07 -8.26 22.02
N ALA A 60 -10.44 -8.19 20.74
CA ALA A 60 -10.43 -6.94 20.00
C ALA A 60 -11.30 -5.92 20.73
N TRP A 61 -10.75 -4.73 21.00
CA TRP A 61 -11.54 -3.63 21.55
C TRP A 61 -12.70 -3.30 20.59
N LYS A 62 -13.91 -3.19 21.14
CA LYS A 62 -15.12 -2.82 20.41
C LYS A 62 -15.85 -1.69 21.15
N PRO A 63 -16.48 -0.76 20.43
CA PRO A 63 -17.29 0.28 21.05
C PRO A 63 -18.51 -0.33 21.76
N VAL A 64 -19.04 0.37 22.77
CA VAL A 64 -20.23 -0.05 23.53
C VAL A 64 -21.46 -0.14 22.63
N LEU A 65 -21.61 0.81 21.69
CA LEU A 65 -22.70 0.83 20.71
C LEU A 65 -22.14 1.12 19.32
N THR A 66 -22.77 0.55 18.29
CA THR A 66 -22.56 0.96 16.90
C THR A 66 -23.36 2.23 16.59
N THR A 67 -23.05 2.85 15.46
CA THR A 67 -23.77 4.03 14.98
C THR A 67 -25.27 3.78 14.85
N GLU A 68 -25.68 2.64 14.27
CA GLU A 68 -27.09 2.30 14.05
C GLU A 68 -27.84 2.03 15.36
N GLN A 69 -27.14 1.59 16.41
CA GLN A 69 -27.73 1.40 17.73
C GLN A 69 -27.97 2.73 18.45
N ILE A 70 -27.19 3.77 18.14
CA ILE A 70 -27.41 5.12 18.65
C ILE A 70 -28.58 5.77 17.91
N GLU A 71 -28.66 5.61 16.58
CA GLU A 71 -29.74 6.17 15.77
C GLU A 71 -31.13 5.61 16.10
N LYS A 72 -31.20 4.37 16.60
CA LYS A 72 -32.44 3.70 17.00
C LYS A 72 -32.85 3.94 18.45
N LYS A 73 -32.08 4.71 19.22
CA LYS A 73 -32.44 5.16 20.57
C LYS A 73 -33.27 6.43 20.51
#